data_AF-B1ZG07-F1
#
_entry.id   AF-B1ZG07-F1
#
_cell.length_a   1.000
_cell.length_b   1.000
_cell.length_c   1.000
_cell.angle_alpha   90.00
_cell.angle_beta   90.00
_cell.angle_gamma   90.00
#
_symmetry.space_group_name_H-M   'P 1'
#
loop_
_entity.id
_entity.type
_entity.pdbx_description
1 polymer ?
#
loop_
_entity_poly.entity_id
_entity_poly.type
_entity_poly.pdbx_seq_one_letter_code
_entity_poly.pdbx_strand_id
1 'polypeptide(L)'
;MPGMTGTELAGRALALDPAPGVLMMTGYADAAALPSEGVPVLRKPFALDELRAAVERLLSKRPGRVLPFRRVAEAEDGGGQLA
;
A
#
# COMPACT_ATOMS: atom_id res chain seq x y z
N MET A 1 -9.27 0.51 4.65
CA MET A 1 -9.27 1.96 4.38
C MET A 1 -10.67 2.50 4.65
N PRO A 2 -10.87 3.79 4.94
CA PRO A 2 -12.23 4.31 5.11
C PRO A 2 -13.02 4.06 3.82
N GLY A 3 -14.09 3.27 3.90
CA GLY A 3 -14.99 2.97 2.77
C GLY A 3 -14.46 2.01 1.69
N MET A 4 -13.31 1.35 1.88
CA MET A 4 -12.75 0.38 0.90
C MET A 4 -11.76 -0.60 1.55
N THR A 5 -11.79 -1.86 1.11
CA THR A 5 -10.82 -2.91 1.46
C THR A 5 -9.50 -2.76 0.69
N GLY A 6 -8.43 -3.40 1.17
CA GLY A 6 -7.15 -3.39 0.46
C GLY A 6 -7.20 -4.12 -0.89
N THR A 7 -8.02 -5.17 -0.99
CA THR A 7 -8.24 -5.94 -2.23
C THR A 7 -8.99 -5.12 -3.27
N GLU A 8 -10.04 -4.40 -2.89
CA GLU A 8 -10.76 -3.50 -3.80
C GLU A 8 -9.84 -2.40 -4.35
N LEU A 9 -8.97 -1.82 -3.49
CA LEU A 9 -8.00 -0.84 -3.95
C LEU A 9 -7.02 -1.45 -4.96
N ALA A 10 -6.44 -2.62 -4.63
CA ALA A 10 -5.50 -3.31 -5.49
C ALA A 10 -6.11 -3.60 -6.87
N GLY A 11 -7.35 -4.12 -6.90
CA GLY A 11 -8.08 -4.38 -8.12
C GLY A 11 -8.33 -3.11 -8.94
N ARG A 12 -8.79 -2.03 -8.31
CA ARG A 12 -9.01 -0.74 -9.00
C ARG A 12 -7.71 -0.13 -9.53
N ALA A 13 -6.62 -0.21 -8.78
CA ALA A 13 -5.32 0.30 -9.22
C ALA A 13 -4.79 -0.47 -10.43
N LEU A 14 -4.84 -1.81 -10.40
CA LEU A 14 -4.40 -2.65 -11.51
C LEU A 14 -5.26 -2.53 -12.77
N ALA A 15 -6.55 -2.21 -12.60
CA ALA A 15 -7.45 -1.91 -13.72
C ALA A 15 -7.13 -0.56 -14.39
N LEU A 16 -6.60 0.42 -13.64
CA LEU A 16 -6.17 1.72 -14.18
C LEU A 16 -4.79 1.65 -14.83
N ASP A 17 -3.87 0.94 -14.20
CA ASP A 17 -2.53 0.71 -14.70
C ASP A 17 -2.04 -0.66 -14.18
N PRO A 18 -1.77 -1.64 -15.06
CA PRO A 18 -1.23 -2.94 -14.67
C PRO A 18 0.30 -2.92 -14.45
N ALA A 19 0.98 -1.80 -14.67
CA ALA A 19 2.43 -1.69 -14.51
C ALA A 19 2.97 -1.72 -13.07
N PRO A 20 2.31 -1.16 -12.03
CA PRO A 20 2.85 -1.12 -10.68
C PRO A 20 2.81 -2.51 -10.03
N GLY A 21 3.87 -2.82 -9.28
CA GLY A 21 3.86 -3.99 -8.40
C GLY A 21 2.94 -3.77 -7.21
N VAL A 22 2.11 -4.77 -6.90
CA VAL A 22 1.23 -4.77 -5.72
C VAL A 22 1.71 -5.85 -4.73
N LEU A 23 1.88 -5.47 -3.46
CA LEU A 23 2.15 -6.38 -2.33
C LEU A 23 1.05 -6.19 -1.29
N MET A 24 0.35 -7.27 -0.96
CA MET A 24 -0.72 -7.24 0.05
C MET A 24 -0.18 -7.62 1.42
N MET A 25 -0.61 -6.92 2.47
CA MET A 25 -0.13 -7.13 3.83
C MET A 25 -1.30 -7.52 4.74
N THR A 26 -1.44 -8.80 5.10
CA THR A 26 -2.63 -9.31 5.81
C THR A 26 -2.36 -9.50 7.31
N GLY A 27 -3.37 -9.27 8.14
CA GLY A 27 -3.36 -9.62 9.57
C GLY A 27 -4.33 -10.76 9.88
N TYR A 28 -4.50 -11.06 11.17
CA TYR A 28 -5.28 -12.21 11.68
C TYR A 28 -6.77 -12.23 11.26
N ALA A 29 -7.35 -11.12 10.77
CA ALA A 29 -8.78 -11.00 10.46
C ALA A 29 -9.13 -10.94 8.95
N ASP A 30 -8.14 -11.00 8.04
CA ASP A 30 -8.35 -10.61 6.63
C ASP A 30 -7.92 -11.70 5.62
N ALA A 31 -7.66 -12.93 6.10
CA ALA A 31 -7.19 -14.04 5.26
C ALA A 31 -8.26 -14.58 4.29
N ALA A 32 -9.53 -14.22 4.48
CA ALA A 32 -10.64 -14.67 3.61
C ALA A 32 -10.76 -13.86 2.31
N ALA A 33 -10.08 -12.70 2.22
CA ALA A 33 -10.05 -11.85 1.03
C ALA A 33 -8.64 -11.88 0.41
N LEU A 34 -8.15 -13.07 0.05
CA LEU A 34 -6.92 -13.16 -0.74
C LEU A 34 -7.19 -12.54 -2.13
N PRO A 35 -6.27 -11.74 -2.68
CA PRO A 35 -6.49 -11.09 -3.96
C PRO A 35 -6.61 -12.10 -5.10
N SER A 36 -7.06 -11.60 -6.25
CA SER A 36 -6.93 -12.27 -7.56
C SER A 36 -5.58 -12.98 -7.71
N GLU A 37 -5.59 -14.17 -8.30
CA GLU A 37 -4.39 -15.00 -8.47
C GLU A 37 -3.16 -14.21 -8.93
N GLY A 38 -2.03 -14.38 -8.23
CA GLY A 38 -0.74 -13.80 -8.62
C GLY A 38 -0.27 -12.56 -7.85
N VAL A 39 -1.08 -11.98 -6.96
CA VAL A 39 -0.61 -10.90 -6.08
C VAL A 39 0.10 -11.48 -4.84
N PRO A 40 1.38 -11.13 -4.59
CA PRO A 40 2.09 -11.61 -3.41
C PRO A 40 1.49 -11.07 -2.12
N VAL A 41 1.52 -11.90 -1.07
CA VAL A 41 0.98 -11.59 0.26
C VAL A 41 2.08 -11.71 1.31
N LEU A 42 2.16 -10.72 2.20
CA LEU A 42 3.04 -10.69 3.38
C LEU A 42 2.18 -10.69 4.65
N ARG A 43 2.28 -11.76 5.45
CA ARG A 43 1.47 -11.93 6.66
C ARG A 43 2.09 -11.19 7.84
N LYS A 44 1.27 -10.46 8.60
CA LYS A 44 1.66 -9.81 9.86
C LYS A 44 1.59 -10.78 11.04
N PRO A 45 2.50 -10.65 12.03
CA PRO A 45 3.70 -9.80 12.00
C PRO A 45 4.77 -10.36 11.06
N PHE A 46 5.62 -9.49 10.52
CA PHE A 46 6.76 -9.85 9.67
C PHE A 46 8.00 -9.04 10.08
N ALA A 47 9.19 -9.59 9.88
CA ALA A 47 10.45 -8.88 10.04
C ALA A 47 10.72 -7.94 8.86
N LEU A 48 11.60 -6.95 9.07
CA LEU A 48 11.98 -6.00 8.02
C LEU A 48 12.64 -6.69 6.81
N ASP A 49 13.40 -7.76 7.04
CA ASP A 49 14.05 -8.52 5.97
C ASP A 49 13.04 -9.30 5.12
N GLU A 50 11.94 -9.77 5.71
CA GLU A 50 10.86 -10.40 4.96
C GLU A 50 10.16 -9.39 4.03
N LEU A 51 9.92 -8.17 4.53
CA LEU A 51 9.39 -7.08 3.72
C LEU A 51 10.35 -6.70 2.60
N ARG A 52 11.65 -6.55 2.90
CA ARG A 52 12.70 -6.24 1.91
C ARG A 52 12.69 -7.26 0.79
N ALA A 53 12.77 -8.56 1.14
CA ALA A 53 12.81 -9.62 0.15
C ALA A 53 11.53 -9.68 -0.70
N ALA A 54 10.37 -9.39 -0.11
CA ALA A 54 9.10 -9.31 -0.84
C ALA A 54 9.10 -8.16 -1.85
N VAL A 55 9.61 -6.98 -1.47
CA VAL A 55 9.74 -5.82 -2.36
C VAL A 55 10.75 -6.08 -3.47
N GLU A 56 11.91 -6.66 -3.16
CA GLU A 56 12.94 -7.00 -4.15
C GLU A 56 12.40 -7.97 -5.21
N ARG A 57 11.67 -9.00 -4.81
CA ARG A 57 11.00 -9.93 -5.74
C ARG A 57 9.95 -9.26 -6.62
N LEU A 58 9.27 -8.25 -6.09
CA LEU A 58 8.26 -7.49 -6.83
C LEU A 58 8.91 -6.59 -7.89
N LEU A 59 10.03 -5.96 -7.54
CA LEU A 59 10.76 -5.03 -8.40
C LEU A 59 11.74 -5.71 -9.36
N SER A 60 12.12 -6.97 -9.13
CA SER A 60 13.04 -7.69 -10.04
C SER A 60 12.50 -7.80 -11.47
N LYS A 61 11.17 -7.72 -11.65
CA LYS A 61 10.52 -7.74 -12.95
C LYS A 61 10.57 -6.39 -13.68
N ARG A 62 10.63 -5.27 -12.95
CA ARG A 62 10.72 -3.89 -13.48
C ARG A 62 11.28 -2.93 -12.41
N PRO A 63 12.32 -2.13 -12.70
CA PRO A 63 12.79 -1.12 -11.75
C PRO A 63 11.67 -0.12 -11.46
N GLY A 64 11.21 -0.10 -10.20
CA GLY A 64 10.06 0.70 -9.78
C GLY A 64 10.38 2.20 -9.72
N ARG A 65 9.35 3.03 -9.93
CA ARG A 65 9.41 4.47 -9.68
C ARG A 65 9.25 4.74 -8.19
N VAL A 66 10.34 5.08 -7.51
CA VAL A 66 10.29 5.51 -6.09
C VAL A 66 9.86 6.98 -6.04
N LEU A 67 8.72 7.24 -5.39
CA LEU A 67 8.24 8.62 -5.19
C LEU A 67 8.90 9.21 -3.93
N PRO A 68 9.34 10.47 -3.95
CA PRO A 68 9.82 11.15 -2.75
C PRO A 68 8.69 11.31 -1.74
N PHE A 69 8.97 11.14 -0.45
CA PHE A 69 8.02 11.45 0.61
C PHE A 69 7.73 12.95 0.61
N ARG A 70 6.49 13.33 0.31
CA ARG A 70 6.02 14.71 0.51
C ARG A 70 5.62 14.87 1.98
N ARG A 71 6.30 15.76 2.71
CA ARG A 71 5.78 16.25 3.99
C ARG A 71 4.53 17.08 3.69
N VAL A 72 3.43 16.75 4.35
CA VAL A 72 2.26 17.63 4.37
C VAL A 72 2.67 18.82 5.25
N ALA A 73 2.73 20.02 4.68
CA ALA A 73 2.91 21.23 5.47
C ALA A 73 1.68 21.36 6.37
N GLU A 74 1.91 21.58 7.66
CA GLU A 74 0.87 21.77 8.66
C GLU A 74 -0.10 22.84 8.18
N ALA A 75 -1.40 22.50 8.13
CA ALA A 75 -2.45 23.46 7.84
C ALA A 75 -2.40 24.57 8.90
N GLU A 76 -2.24 25.82 8.46
CA GLU A 76 -2.25 26.98 9.34
C GLU A 76 -3.54 27.01 10.13
N ASP A 77 -3.40 26.87 11.45
CA ASP A 77 -4.47 27.06 12.42
C ASP A 77 -4.75 28.57 12.53
N GLY A 78 -5.63 29.04 11.64
CA GLY A 78 -6.17 30.38 11.67
C GLY A 78 -7.12 30.56 12.85
N GLY A 79 -6.54 30.76 14.04
CA GLY A 79 -7.24 31.19 15.24
C GLY A 79 -7.95 32.52 15.01
N GLY A 80 -9.23 32.45 14.66
CA GLY A 80 -10.14 33.59 14.61
C GLY A 80 -10.38 34.12 16.02
N GLN A 81 -9.80 35.28 16.28
CA GLN A 81 -9.93 36.08 17.49
C GLN A 81 -11.40 36.42 17.78
N LEU A 82 -11.85 36.09 19.01
CA LEU A 82 -13.09 36.59 19.60
C LEU A 82 -12.95 38.10 19.83
N ALA A 83 -13.87 38.87 19.26
CA ALA A 83 -14.22 40.22 19.68
C ALA A 83 -15.74 40.29 19.88
#